data_AF-A0A955D2K4-F1
#
_entry.id   AF-A0A955D2K4-F1
#
_cell.length_a   1.000
_cell.length_b   1.000
_cell.length_c   1.000
_cell.angle_alpha   90.00
_cell.angle_beta   90.00
_cell.angle_gamma   90.00
#
_symmetry.space_group_name_H-M   'P 1'
#
loop_
_entity.id
_entity.type
_entity.pdbx_description
1 polymer ?
#
loop_
_entity_poly.entity_id
_entity_poly.type
_entity_poly.pdbx_seq_one_letter_code
_entity_poly.pdbx_strand_id
1 'polypeptide(L)'
;MAVPRSKTVDESVSGLYHCLSRCVRRGYLLAPGPDGAVADDRRRDWMVERLRLLTSAFAVDCVSLAVMSNHFHVLLRTLPEVVDHWSDAEVAYRWLLVRPPATVRKRLGIPADAPPQPEEVLRLLANPFEVARRRERLSSLSWFMKELKEPIARRANKEDKVTGAFWESRFRCYRVLDEVGIQIC
;
A
#
# COMPACT_ATOMS: atom_id res chain seq x y z
N MET A 1 19.36 16.87 -0.86
CA MET A 1 18.55 16.29 -1.96
C MET A 1 18.29 14.82 -1.62
N ALA A 2 17.05 14.32 -1.70
CA ALA A 2 16.76 12.94 -1.35
C ALA A 2 17.36 11.97 -2.39
N VAL A 3 18.05 10.92 -1.94
CA VAL A 3 18.60 9.89 -2.84
C VAL A 3 17.44 9.17 -3.54
N PRO A 4 17.50 8.93 -4.86
CA PRO A 4 16.48 8.15 -5.57
C PRO A 4 16.32 6.75 -4.98
N ARG A 5 15.09 6.25 -4.83
CA ARG A 5 14.85 4.92 -4.25
C ARG A 5 15.49 3.79 -5.04
N SER A 6 15.67 3.95 -6.35
CA SER A 6 16.41 2.99 -7.18
C SER A 6 17.89 2.84 -6.80
N LYS A 7 18.41 3.74 -5.95
CA LYS A 7 19.77 3.65 -5.39
C LYS A 7 19.79 3.15 -3.93
N THR A 8 18.63 3.01 -3.28
CA THR A 8 18.54 2.62 -1.86
C THR A 8 17.72 1.36 -1.62
N VAL A 9 16.93 0.95 -2.62
CA VAL A 9 16.11 -0.25 -2.62
C VAL A 9 16.58 -1.08 -3.81
N ASP A 10 17.12 -2.25 -3.51
CA ASP A 10 17.31 -3.28 -4.51
C ASP A 10 16.02 -4.10 -4.57
N GLU A 11 15.31 -4.02 -5.70
CA GLU A 11 14.04 -4.72 -5.91
C GLU A 11 14.25 -6.18 -6.35
N SER A 12 15.48 -6.58 -6.67
CA SER A 12 15.81 -7.95 -7.11
C SER A 12 16.10 -8.92 -5.96
N VAL A 13 16.33 -8.39 -4.75
CA VAL A 13 16.64 -9.19 -3.57
C VAL A 13 15.72 -8.85 -2.41
N SER A 14 15.45 -9.87 -1.60
CA SER A 14 14.75 -9.70 -0.32
C SER A 14 15.41 -8.64 0.56
N GLY A 15 14.59 -7.82 1.22
CA GLY A 15 15.07 -6.70 2.01
C GLY A 15 14.04 -6.22 3.03
N LEU A 16 14.53 -5.80 4.19
CA LEU A 16 13.74 -5.21 5.26
C LEU A 16 13.89 -3.68 5.22
N TYR A 17 12.78 -2.97 5.21
CA TYR A 17 12.74 -1.53 4.96
C TYR A 17 11.83 -0.81 5.93
N HIS A 18 12.38 0.16 6.65
CA HIS A 18 11.61 1.08 7.46
C HIS A 18 11.09 2.21 6.59
N CYS A 19 9.78 2.25 6.40
CA CYS A 19 9.10 3.25 5.58
C CYS A 19 8.31 4.21 6.46
N LEU A 20 8.39 5.50 6.17
CA LEU A 20 7.62 6.51 6.89
C LEU A 20 6.99 7.53 5.93
N SER A 21 5.78 7.96 6.29
CA SER A 21 5.04 8.97 5.55
C SER A 21 4.26 9.86 6.49
N ARG A 22 4.35 11.17 6.26
CA ARG A 22 3.71 12.21 7.07
C ARG A 22 2.53 12.83 6.33
N CYS A 23 1.51 13.24 7.06
CA CYS A 23 0.39 14.04 6.58
C CYS A 23 0.79 15.51 6.43
N VAL A 24 0.23 16.20 5.45
CA VAL A 24 0.36 17.67 5.34
C VAL A 24 -0.80 18.38 6.04
N ARG A 25 -0.74 19.71 6.13
CA ARG A 25 -1.84 20.60 6.57
C ARG A 25 -2.33 20.38 8.00
N ARG A 26 -1.50 19.84 8.90
CA ARG A 26 -1.96 19.34 10.21
C ARG A 26 -3.10 18.31 10.06
N GLY A 27 -3.13 17.58 8.95
CA GLY A 27 -3.99 16.42 8.80
C GLY A 27 -3.57 15.37 9.82
N TYR A 28 -4.56 14.79 10.49
CA TYR A 28 -4.31 13.81 11.53
C TYR A 28 -4.75 12.42 11.06
N LEU A 29 -3.87 11.43 11.24
CA LEU A 29 -4.22 10.02 11.21
C LEU A 29 -4.89 9.59 12.51
N LEU A 30 -4.53 10.23 13.62
CA LEU A 30 -5.23 10.09 14.90
C LEU A 30 -5.71 11.51 15.26
N ALA A 31 -6.91 11.86 14.81
CA ALA A 31 -7.48 13.17 15.08
C ALA A 31 -7.90 13.25 16.55
N PRO A 32 -7.64 14.36 17.27
CA PRO A 32 -8.31 14.60 18.54
C PRO A 32 -9.82 14.62 18.29
N GLY A 33 -10.63 13.96 19.13
CA GLY A 33 -12.08 14.06 19.04
C GLY A 33 -12.55 15.52 19.17
N PRO A 34 -13.79 15.83 18.73
CA PRO A 34 -14.33 17.20 18.69
C PRO A 34 -14.17 18.00 20.00
N ASP A 35 -14.12 17.31 21.14
CA ASP A 35 -14.05 17.90 22.48
C ASP A 35 -12.90 17.35 23.35
N GLY A 36 -11.79 16.91 22.73
CA GLY A 36 -10.71 16.24 23.48
C GLY A 36 -11.04 14.81 23.91
N ALA A 37 -12.12 14.25 23.36
CA ALA A 37 -12.44 12.83 23.45
C ALA A 37 -11.32 11.96 22.84
N VAL A 38 -11.28 10.69 23.25
CA VAL A 38 -10.35 9.65 22.76
C VAL A 38 -10.17 9.81 21.25
N ALA A 39 -8.91 9.85 20.82
CA ALA A 39 -8.55 10.07 19.42
C ALA A 39 -9.41 9.20 18.49
N ASP A 40 -9.88 9.78 17.38
CA ASP A 40 -10.58 9.03 16.34
C ASP A 40 -9.59 8.04 15.70
N ASP A 41 -9.45 6.89 16.34
CA ASP A 41 -8.58 5.78 15.94
C ASP A 41 -9.11 5.06 14.68
N ARG A 42 -10.29 5.44 14.15
CA ARG A 42 -10.89 4.82 12.97
C ARG A 42 -9.99 4.88 11.73
N ARG A 43 -9.21 5.95 11.60
CA ARG A 43 -8.23 6.09 10.50
C ARG A 43 -7.08 5.10 10.66
N ARG A 44 -6.71 4.71 11.89
CA ARG A 44 -5.78 3.58 12.16
C ARG A 44 -6.37 2.28 11.62
N ASP A 45 -7.66 2.02 11.87
CA ASP A 45 -8.32 0.80 11.39
C ASP A 45 -8.29 0.71 9.87
N TRP A 46 -8.48 1.83 9.16
CA TRP A 46 -8.36 1.86 7.69
C TRP A 46 -6.96 1.47 7.22
N MET A 47 -5.91 1.88 7.97
CA MET A 47 -4.54 1.47 7.66
C MET A 47 -4.35 -0.02 7.88
N VAL A 48 -4.84 -0.55 9.00
CA VAL A 48 -4.71 -1.97 9.36
C VAL A 48 -5.45 -2.85 8.34
N GLU A 49 -6.71 -2.52 8.03
CA GLU A 49 -7.50 -3.23 7.02
C GLU A 49 -6.83 -3.19 5.64
N ARG A 50 -6.32 -2.01 5.25
CA ARG A 50 -5.64 -1.88 3.95
C ARG A 50 -4.34 -2.67 3.93
N LEU A 51 -3.55 -2.64 5.00
CA LEU A 51 -2.32 -3.44 5.09
C LEU A 51 -2.63 -4.93 4.98
N ARG A 52 -3.66 -5.44 5.66
CA ARG A 52 -4.07 -6.85 5.55
C ARG A 52 -4.40 -7.26 4.12
N LEU A 53 -5.11 -6.41 3.37
CA LEU A 53 -5.40 -6.65 1.96
C LEU A 53 -4.12 -6.60 1.11
N LEU A 54 -3.21 -5.67 1.39
CA LEU A 54 -1.99 -5.56 0.61
C LEU A 54 -1.04 -6.72 0.87
N THR A 55 -0.86 -7.15 2.12
CA THR A 55 0.00 -8.29 2.47
C THR A 55 -0.56 -9.63 1.99
N SER A 56 -1.88 -9.74 1.75
CA SER A 56 -2.45 -10.96 1.14
C SER A 56 -2.24 -11.01 -0.37
N ALA A 57 -2.06 -9.86 -1.03
CA ALA A 57 -1.93 -9.76 -2.48
C ALA A 57 -0.48 -9.60 -2.96
N PHE A 58 0.31 -8.75 -2.31
CA PHE A 58 1.69 -8.44 -2.65
C PHE A 58 2.64 -9.46 -2.01
N ALA A 59 3.81 -9.67 -2.62
CA ALA A 59 4.94 -10.35 -2.01
C ALA A 59 5.74 -9.37 -1.15
N VAL A 60 5.04 -8.76 -0.20
CA VAL A 60 5.58 -7.80 0.76
C VAL A 60 4.90 -8.05 2.10
N ASP A 61 5.69 -8.42 3.10
CA ASP A 61 5.20 -8.59 4.46
C ASP A 61 5.24 -7.29 5.25
N CYS A 62 4.27 -7.11 6.14
CA CYS A 62 4.26 -6.05 7.14
C CYS A 62 4.71 -6.62 8.48
N VAL A 63 5.91 -6.26 8.91
CA VAL A 63 6.51 -6.71 10.17
C VAL A 63 5.98 -5.91 11.35
N SER A 64 5.85 -4.60 11.19
CA SER A 64 5.30 -3.72 12.23
C SER A 64 4.66 -2.47 11.63
N LEU A 65 3.74 -1.88 12.39
CA LEU A 65 3.06 -0.63 12.09
C LEU A 65 3.03 0.23 13.36
N ALA A 66 3.49 1.47 13.25
CA ALA A 66 3.27 2.50 14.25
C ALA A 66 2.53 3.68 13.59
N VAL A 67 1.37 4.03 14.14
CA VAL A 67 0.57 5.17 13.68
C VAL A 67 0.61 6.24 14.76
N MET A 68 1.06 7.42 14.38
CA MET A 68 1.12 8.61 15.23
C MET A 68 0.10 9.64 14.74
N SER A 69 -0.02 10.76 15.46
CA SER A 69 -1.03 11.78 15.16
C SER A 69 -1.01 12.27 13.71
N ASN A 70 0.17 12.55 13.14
CA ASN A 70 0.31 13.13 11.80
C ASN A 70 1.23 12.32 10.86
N HIS A 71 1.66 11.13 11.24
CA HIS A 71 2.51 10.29 10.39
C HIS A 71 2.40 8.83 10.80
N PHE A 72 2.90 7.94 9.94
CA PHE A 72 3.02 6.54 10.26
C PHE A 72 4.40 6.01 9.85
N HIS A 73 4.81 4.97 10.55
CA HIS A 73 5.96 4.14 10.27
C HIS A 73 5.49 2.72 10.00
N VAL A 74 6.04 2.08 8.98
CA VAL A 74 5.76 0.68 8.63
C VAL A 74 7.06 -0.01 8.27
N LEU A 75 7.29 -1.17 8.88
CA LEU A 75 8.43 -2.01 8.60
C LEU A 75 8.00 -3.08 7.60
N LEU A 76 8.54 -3.03 6.39
CA LEU A 76 8.14 -3.87 5.27
C LEU A 76 9.28 -4.79 4.84
N ARG A 77 8.97 -6.05 4.59
CA ARG A 77 9.91 -7.00 3.99
C ARG A 77 9.47 -7.30 2.56
N THR A 78 10.27 -6.94 1.57
CA THR A 78 10.02 -7.32 0.16
C THR A 78 10.50 -8.75 -0.08
N LEU A 79 9.75 -9.54 -0.84
CA LEU A 79 10.02 -10.95 -1.14
C LEU A 79 9.94 -11.21 -2.67
N PRO A 80 10.82 -10.62 -3.50
CA PRO A 80 10.74 -10.76 -4.96
C PRO A 80 10.78 -12.22 -5.43
N GLU A 81 11.53 -13.08 -4.74
CA GLU A 81 11.63 -14.51 -5.03
C GLU A 81 10.28 -15.24 -4.93
N VAL A 82 9.34 -14.75 -4.11
CA VAL A 82 7.99 -15.34 -4.02
C VAL A 82 7.19 -15.06 -5.28
N VAL A 83 7.35 -13.86 -5.84
CA VAL A 83 6.66 -13.46 -7.07
C VAL A 83 7.10 -14.32 -8.25
N ASP A 84 8.36 -14.74 -8.30
CA ASP A 84 8.91 -15.55 -9.38
C ASP A 84 8.22 -16.92 -9.51
N HIS A 85 7.67 -17.44 -8.41
CA HIS A 85 6.98 -18.72 -8.38
C HIS A 85 5.50 -18.64 -8.76
N TRP A 86 4.93 -17.43 -8.85
CA TRP A 86 3.51 -17.28 -9.21
C TRP A 86 3.26 -17.56 -10.69
N SER A 87 2.17 -18.25 -10.98
CA SER A 87 1.67 -18.30 -12.35
C SER A 87 1.18 -16.93 -12.82
N ASP A 88 1.11 -16.72 -14.14
CA ASP A 88 0.53 -15.49 -14.70
C ASP A 88 -0.92 -15.27 -14.25
N ALA A 89 -1.69 -16.35 -14.10
CA ALA A 89 -3.05 -16.31 -13.57
C ALA A 89 -3.08 -15.82 -12.12
N GLU A 90 -2.13 -16.27 -11.30
CA GLU A 90 -2.01 -15.82 -9.92
C GLU A 90 -1.57 -14.35 -9.82
N VAL A 91 -0.61 -13.90 -10.64
CA VAL A 91 -0.23 -12.48 -10.75
C VAL A 91 -1.46 -11.63 -11.12
N ALA A 92 -2.23 -12.07 -12.11
CA ALA A 92 -3.43 -11.38 -12.54
C ALA A 92 -4.46 -11.29 -11.41
N TYR A 93 -4.75 -12.42 -10.75
CA TYR A 93 -5.70 -12.48 -9.64
C TYR A 93 -5.28 -11.58 -8.47
N ARG A 94 -4.04 -11.71 -7.99
CA ARG A 94 -3.48 -10.91 -6.89
C ARG A 94 -3.51 -9.42 -7.19
N TRP A 95 -3.15 -9.02 -8.41
CA TRP A 95 -3.25 -7.63 -8.83
C TRP A 95 -4.69 -7.10 -8.76
N LEU A 96 -5.65 -7.90 -9.23
CA LEU A 96 -7.06 -7.52 -9.27
C LEU A 96 -7.71 -7.44 -7.88
N LEU A 97 -7.19 -8.14 -6.86
CA LEU A 97 -7.62 -7.95 -5.47
C LEU A 97 -7.44 -6.50 -5.00
N VAL A 98 -6.35 -5.86 -5.42
CA VAL A 98 -5.99 -4.50 -4.98
C VAL A 98 -6.49 -3.45 -5.97
N ARG A 99 -6.47 -3.76 -7.27
CA ARG A 99 -6.79 -2.84 -8.37
C ARG A 99 -7.89 -3.42 -9.28
N PRO A 100 -9.10 -3.66 -8.78
CA PRO A 100 -10.21 -4.12 -9.61
C PRO A 100 -10.63 -3.03 -10.63
N PRO A 101 -11.22 -3.42 -11.78
CA PRO A 101 -11.71 -2.47 -12.78
C PRO A 101 -13.00 -1.78 -12.29
N ALA A 102 -12.87 -0.85 -11.35
CA ALA A 102 -13.97 -0.25 -10.59
C ALA A 102 -15.11 0.30 -11.45
N THR A 103 -14.80 0.95 -12.59
CA THR A 103 -15.81 1.49 -13.52
C THR A 103 -16.63 0.39 -14.17
N VAL A 104 -16.00 -0.72 -14.54
CA VAL A 104 -16.67 -1.87 -15.17
C VAL A 104 -17.54 -2.57 -14.13
N ARG A 105 -17.00 -2.85 -12.94
CA ARG A 105 -17.75 -3.46 -11.83
C ARG A 105 -18.99 -2.64 -11.47
N LYS A 106 -18.85 -1.31 -11.35
CA LYS A 106 -19.97 -0.41 -11.08
C LYS A 106 -21.06 -0.50 -12.16
N ARG A 107 -20.69 -0.59 -13.44
CA ARG A 107 -21.64 -0.72 -14.54
C ARG A 107 -22.39 -2.07 -14.50
N LEU A 108 -21.70 -3.12 -14.08
CA LEU A 108 -22.24 -4.48 -14.02
C LEU A 108 -22.89 -4.81 -12.66
N GLY A 109 -22.94 -3.88 -11.71
CA GLY A 109 -23.48 -4.12 -10.37
C GLY A 109 -22.64 -5.07 -9.51
N ILE A 110 -21.38 -5.31 -9.85
CA ILE A 110 -20.48 -6.17 -9.09
C ILE A 110 -19.97 -5.38 -7.87
N PRO A 111 -20.08 -5.93 -6.64
CA PRO A 111 -19.55 -5.29 -5.43
C PRO A 111 -18.05 -4.99 -5.52
N ALA A 112 -17.61 -3.90 -4.87
CA ALA A 112 -16.20 -3.48 -4.93
C ALA A 112 -15.25 -4.46 -4.23
N ASP A 113 -15.75 -5.11 -3.19
CA ASP A 113 -15.09 -6.13 -2.36
C ASP A 113 -15.26 -7.57 -2.90
N ALA A 114 -16.03 -7.75 -3.97
CA ALA A 114 -16.14 -9.05 -4.62
C ALA A 114 -14.75 -9.56 -5.08
N PRO A 115 -14.49 -10.88 -4.99
CA PRO A 115 -13.25 -11.45 -5.50
C PRO A 115 -13.09 -11.16 -7.00
N PRO A 116 -11.85 -11.16 -7.53
CA PRO A 116 -11.60 -11.08 -8.97
C PRO A 116 -12.44 -12.09 -9.75
N GLN A 117 -13.17 -11.61 -10.75
CA GLN A 117 -14.00 -12.48 -11.59
C GLN A 117 -13.14 -13.16 -12.65
N PRO A 118 -13.48 -14.39 -13.09
CA PRO A 118 -12.72 -15.11 -14.12
C PRO A 118 -12.49 -14.28 -15.39
N GLU A 119 -13.48 -13.52 -15.84
CA GLU A 119 -13.40 -12.67 -17.04
C GLU A 119 -12.44 -11.50 -16.86
N GLU A 120 -12.30 -10.99 -15.64
CA GLU A 120 -11.32 -9.93 -15.32
C GLU A 120 -9.90 -10.48 -15.41
N VAL A 121 -9.68 -11.69 -14.89
CA VAL A 121 -8.41 -12.41 -14.96
C VAL A 121 -8.06 -12.71 -16.41
N LEU A 122 -8.97 -13.32 -17.17
CA LEU A 122 -8.76 -13.67 -18.58
C LEU A 122 -8.46 -12.42 -19.44
N ARG A 123 -9.17 -11.31 -19.21
CA ARG A 123 -8.89 -10.05 -19.92
C ARG A 123 -7.48 -9.54 -19.64
N LEU A 124 -6.98 -9.70 -18.42
CA LEU A 124 -5.63 -9.29 -18.08
C LEU A 124 -4.58 -10.23 -18.68
N LEU A 125 -4.83 -11.54 -18.64
CA LEU A 125 -3.98 -12.56 -19.25
C LEU A 125 -3.84 -12.43 -20.76
N ALA A 126 -4.84 -11.84 -21.43
CA ALA A 126 -4.78 -11.55 -22.86
C ALA A 126 -3.65 -10.59 -23.26
N ASN A 127 -2.96 -9.96 -22.29
CA ASN A 127 -1.80 -9.12 -22.55
C ASN A 127 -0.60 -9.52 -21.66
N PRO A 128 0.33 -10.35 -22.18
CA PRO A 128 1.51 -10.81 -21.44
C PRO A 128 2.41 -9.68 -20.92
N PHE A 129 2.56 -8.57 -21.68
CA PHE A 129 3.34 -7.41 -21.23
C PHE A 129 2.74 -6.77 -19.99
N GLU A 130 1.41 -6.69 -19.93
CA GLU A 130 0.69 -6.17 -18.79
C GLU A 130 0.80 -7.10 -17.57
N VAL A 131 0.85 -8.42 -17.77
CA VAL A 131 1.11 -9.39 -16.70
C VAL A 131 2.53 -9.25 -16.15
N ALA A 132 3.55 -9.26 -17.01
CA ALA A 132 4.95 -9.09 -16.61
C ALA A 132 5.16 -7.77 -15.84
N ARG A 133 4.59 -6.67 -16.32
CA ARG A 133 4.66 -5.38 -15.63
C ARG A 133 3.98 -5.39 -14.26
N ARG A 134 2.92 -6.19 -14.06
CA ARG A 134 2.25 -6.31 -12.74
C ARG A 134 3.04 -7.21 -11.80
N ARG A 135 3.68 -8.25 -12.33
CA ARG A 135 4.60 -9.12 -11.60
C ARG A 135 5.66 -8.30 -10.88
N GLU A 136 6.40 -7.47 -11.61
CA GLU A 136 7.42 -6.55 -11.05
C GLU A 136 6.86 -5.64 -9.94
N ARG A 137 5.60 -5.24 -10.03
CA ARG A 137 4.99 -4.31 -9.08
C ARG A 137 4.55 -4.98 -7.78
N LEU A 138 4.23 -6.27 -7.81
CA LEU A 138 3.69 -6.99 -6.66
C LEU A 138 4.74 -7.26 -5.57
N SER A 139 6.04 -7.07 -5.84
CA SER A 139 7.11 -7.03 -4.83
C SER A 139 7.68 -5.61 -4.62
N SER A 140 7.27 -4.62 -5.41
CA SER A 140 7.83 -3.26 -5.33
C SER A 140 7.31 -2.50 -4.12
N LEU A 141 8.24 -2.09 -3.27
CA LEU A 141 7.99 -1.24 -2.11
C LEU A 141 7.28 0.07 -2.48
N SER A 142 7.63 0.66 -3.63
CA SER A 142 7.02 1.90 -4.09
C SER A 142 5.56 1.71 -4.48
N TRP A 143 5.22 0.58 -5.10
CA TRP A 143 3.84 0.25 -5.45
C TRP A 143 3.02 -0.11 -4.22
N PHE A 144 3.58 -0.90 -3.31
CA PHE A 144 2.95 -1.20 -2.03
C PHE A 144 2.58 0.09 -1.27
N MET A 145 3.54 0.99 -1.09
CA MET A 145 3.32 2.26 -0.38
C MET A 145 2.33 3.18 -1.09
N LYS A 146 2.28 3.15 -2.43
CA LYS A 146 1.26 3.88 -3.19
C LYS A 146 -0.13 3.33 -2.92
N GLU A 147 -0.29 2.01 -3.01
CA GLU A 147 -1.58 1.34 -2.82
C GLU A 147 -2.06 1.37 -1.36
N LEU A 148 -1.15 1.55 -0.40
CA LEU A 148 -1.47 1.86 0.99
C LEU A 148 -1.99 3.29 1.13
N LYS A 149 -1.23 4.26 0.63
CA LYS A 149 -1.45 5.69 0.88
C LYS A 149 -2.64 6.28 0.12
N GLU A 150 -2.86 5.89 -1.12
CA GLU A 150 -3.86 6.53 -2.00
C GLU A 150 -5.30 6.39 -1.45
N PRO A 151 -5.79 5.20 -1.06
CA PRO A 151 -7.15 5.05 -0.54
C PRO A 151 -7.38 5.81 0.76
N ILE A 152 -6.39 5.81 1.66
CA ILE A 152 -6.44 6.56 2.92
C ILE A 152 -6.57 8.05 2.64
N ALA A 153 -5.74 8.60 1.75
CA ALA A 153 -5.79 10.02 1.37
C ALA A 153 -7.15 10.41 0.79
N ARG A 154 -7.68 9.59 -0.12
CA ARG A 154 -8.99 9.84 -0.74
C ARG A 154 -10.13 9.82 0.27
N ARG A 155 -10.09 8.86 1.20
CA ARG A 155 -11.12 8.72 2.25
C ARG A 155 -11.05 9.87 3.25
N ALA A 156 -9.85 10.21 3.75
CA ALA A 156 -9.64 11.31 4.67
C ALA A 156 -10.03 12.66 4.06
N ASN A 157 -9.59 12.97 2.83
CA ASN A 157 -9.97 14.21 2.16
C ASN A 157 -11.48 14.34 1.95
N LYS A 158 -12.16 13.22 1.63
CA LYS A 158 -13.62 13.19 1.48
C LYS A 158 -14.32 13.47 2.81
N GLU A 159 -13.86 12.85 3.89
CA GLU A 159 -14.38 13.06 5.25
C GLU A 159 -14.17 14.50 5.71
N ASP A 160 -12.98 15.04 5.50
CA ASP A 160 -12.59 16.40 5.87
C ASP A 160 -13.21 17.46 4.94
N LYS A 161 -13.91 17.04 3.87
CA LYS A 161 -14.52 17.91 2.84
C LYS A 161 -13.52 18.88 2.19
N VAL A 162 -12.29 18.41 1.95
CA VAL A 162 -11.22 19.21 1.35
C VAL A 162 -10.67 18.57 0.07
N THR A 163 -9.99 19.37 -0.74
CA THR A 163 -9.23 18.92 -1.90
C THR A 163 -7.72 19.11 -1.66
N GLY A 164 -6.90 18.46 -2.49
CA GLY A 164 -5.44 18.59 -2.47
C GLY A 164 -4.69 17.40 -1.86
N ALA A 165 -3.40 17.59 -1.61
CA ALA A 165 -2.53 16.55 -1.07
C ALA A 165 -2.86 16.27 0.41
N PHE A 166 -2.92 14.98 0.76
CA PHE A 166 -3.03 14.52 2.15
C PHE A 166 -1.66 14.13 2.73
N TRP A 167 -0.78 13.55 1.90
CA TRP A 167 0.56 13.11 2.30
C TRP A 167 1.63 14.10 1.86
N GLU A 168 2.69 14.22 2.66
CA GLU A 168 3.90 14.94 2.30
C GLU A 168 4.67 14.16 1.22
N SER A 169 4.97 14.85 0.12
CA SER A 169 5.85 14.43 -0.98
C SER A 169 6.00 12.89 -1.16
N ARG A 170 7.24 12.40 -1.24
CA ARG A 170 7.58 10.97 -1.33
C ARG A 170 7.73 10.40 0.08
N PHE A 171 7.30 9.15 0.30
CA PHE A 171 7.65 8.44 1.54
C PHE A 171 9.17 8.27 1.64
N ARG A 172 9.71 8.33 2.85
CA ARG A 172 11.12 8.00 3.12
C ARG A 172 11.22 6.51 3.43
N CYS A 173 12.37 5.92 3.09
CA CYS A 173 12.65 4.52 3.29
C CYS A 173 14.13 4.34 3.64
N TYR A 174 14.41 3.48 4.61
CA TYR A 174 15.75 3.07 5.00
C TYR A 174 15.81 1.55 5.06
N ARG A 175 16.87 0.96 4.48
CA ARG A 175 17.11 -0.48 4.62
C ARG A 175 17.57 -0.76 6.05
N VAL A 176 16.94 -1.74 6.69
CA VAL A 176 17.29 -2.20 8.04
C VAL A 176 18.32 -3.32 7.89
N LEU A 177 19.50 -3.12 8.47
CA LEU A 177 20.65 -4.02 8.36
C LEU A 177 20.92 -4.83 9.63
N ASP A 178 20.37 -4.40 10.77
CA ASP A 178 20.54 -5.00 12.08
C ASP A 178 19.26 -4.91 12.92
N GLU A 179 19.24 -5.60 14.06
CA GLU A 179 18.11 -5.60 14.99
C GLU A 179 17.87 -4.23 15.63
N VAL A 180 18.90 -3.39 15.72
CA VAL A 180 18.79 -2.02 16.27
C VAL A 180 17.94 -1.15 15.35
N GLY A 181 18.07 -1.31 14.03
CA GLY A 181 17.24 -0.62 13.05
C GLY A 181 15.75 -1.00 13.10
N ILE A 182 15.38 -2.12 13.75
CA ILE A 182 13.98 -2.51 13.95
C ILE A 182 13.32 -1.60 15.01
N GLN A 183 14.07 -1.10 15.98
CA GLN A 183 13.54 -0.31 17.11
C GLN A 183 13.28 1.17 16.80
N ILE A 184 13.64 1.67 15.61
CA ILE A 184 13.52 3.11 15.24
C ILE A 184 12.06 3.49 14.84
N CYS A 185 11.06 2.71 15.22
CA CYS A 185 9.66 2.93 14.85
C CYS A 185 9.04 4.21 15.42
#